data_AF-A0A0G0H787-F1
#
_entry.id   AF-A0A0G0H787-F1
#
_cell.length_a   1.000
_cell.length_b   1.000
_cell.length_c   1.000
_cell.angle_alpha   90.00
_cell.angle_beta   90.00
_cell.angle_gamma   90.00
#
_symmetry.space_group_name_H-M   'P 1'
#
loop_
_entity.id
_entity.type
_entity.pdbx_description
1 polymer ?
#
loop_
_entity_poly.entity_id
_entity_poly.type
_entity_poly.pdbx_seq_one_letter_code
_entity_poly.pdbx_strand_id
1 'polypeptide(L)' 'MDTPVYICTGQCGAVINQKQFDDGLQACGADGCDHKGIPFEKRMKCTQCGKLYKETEQHACA' A
#
# COMPACT_ATOMS: atom_id res chain seq x y z
N MET A 1 11.35 7.95 9.66
CA MET A 1 11.35 6.47 9.63
C MET A 1 10.25 6.05 8.69
N ASP A 2 10.51 5.05 7.87
CA ASP A 2 9.55 4.60 6.87
C ASP A 2 8.39 3.88 7.53
N THR A 3 7.21 4.00 6.92
CA THR A 3 5.96 3.54 7.55
C THR A 3 5.34 2.41 6.75
N PRO A 4 4.77 1.39 7.40
CA PRO A 4 4.03 0.35 6.71
C PRO A 4 2.71 0.93 6.16
N VAL A 5 2.44 0.60 4.91
CA VAL A 5 1.22 0.95 4.18
C VAL A 5 0.71 -0.28 3.44
N TYR A 6 -0.55 -0.23 3.07
CA TYR A 6 -1.25 -1.30 2.36
C TYR A 6 -1.71 -0.75 1.02
N ILE A 7 -1.25 -1.36 -0.07
CA ILE A 7 -1.42 -0.82 -1.42
C ILE A 7 -2.27 -1.73 -2.28
N CYS A 8 -3.16 -1.15 -3.08
CA CYS A 8 -3.84 -1.89 -4.11
C CYS A 8 -2.90 -1.98 -5.31
N THR A 9 -2.64 -3.20 -5.78
CA THR A 9 -1.77 -3.45 -6.93
C THR A 9 -2.48 -3.27 -8.28
N GLY A 10 -3.78 -2.97 -8.26
CA GLY A 10 -4.55 -2.65 -9.46
C GLY A 10 -4.34 -1.21 -9.93
N GLN A 11 -4.98 -0.85 -11.03
CA GLN A 11 -4.83 0.48 -11.64
C GLN A 11 -5.37 1.62 -10.78
N CYS A 12 -6.20 1.32 -9.78
CA CYS A 12 -6.73 2.33 -8.87
C CYS A 12 -5.67 2.90 -7.90
N GLY A 13 -4.53 2.24 -7.71
CA GLY A 13 -3.38 2.80 -6.96
C GLY A 13 -3.69 3.20 -5.51
N ALA A 14 -4.74 2.64 -4.90
CA ALA A 14 -5.15 2.99 -3.55
C ALA A 14 -4.05 2.66 -2.53
N VAL A 15 -3.80 3.56 -1.59
CA VAL A 15 -2.83 3.38 -0.50
C VAL A 15 -3.51 3.71 0.81
N ILE A 16 -3.49 2.78 1.75
CA ILE A 16 -4.11 2.92 3.06
C ILE A 16 -3.08 2.66 4.16
N ASN A 17 -3.32 3.20 5.34
CA ASN A 17 -2.47 2.99 6.51
C ASN A 17 -2.88 1.73 7.29
N GLN A 18 -2.06 1.33 8.26
CA GLN A 18 -2.34 0.19 9.15
C GLN A 18 -3.70 0.29 9.82
N LYS A 19 -4.07 1.47 10.34
CA LYS A 19 -5.35 1.67 11.02
C LYS A 19 -6.54 1.37 10.11
N GLN A 20 -6.51 1.82 8.86
CA GLN A 20 -7.59 1.55 7.90
C GLN A 20 -7.69 0.05 7.58
N PHE A 21 -6.55 -0.62 7.46
CA PHE A 21 -6.50 -2.07 7.25
C PHE A 21 -7.08 -2.83 8.46
N ASP A 22 -6.69 -2.43 9.68
CA ASP A 22 -7.17 -3.01 10.94
C ASP A 22 -8.66 -2.71 11.19
N ASP A 23 -9.15 -1.55 10.75
CA ASP A 23 -10.56 -1.16 10.78
C ASP A 23 -11.40 -1.95 9.73
N GLY A 24 -10.79 -2.87 8.96
CA GLY A 24 -11.47 -3.82 8.07
C GLY A 24 -11.34 -3.55 6.58
N LEU A 25 -10.62 -2.49 6.18
CA LEU A 25 -10.40 -2.16 4.77
C LEU A 25 -9.29 -3.06 4.18
N GLN A 26 -9.56 -4.35 4.01
CA GLN A 26 -8.56 -5.36 3.66
C GLN A 26 -8.40 -5.61 2.16
N ALA A 27 -9.30 -5.09 1.31
CA ALA A 27 -9.28 -5.30 -0.14
C ALA A 27 -9.63 -4.04 -0.93
N CYS A 28 -9.17 -3.98 -2.19
CA CYS A 28 -9.46 -2.87 -3.08
C CYS A 28 -10.97 -2.73 -3.31
N GLY A 29 -11.54 -1.57 -3.03
CA GLY A 29 -12.97 -1.31 -3.16
C GLY A 29 -13.37 -0.38 -4.32
N ALA A 30 -12.40 0.20 -5.03
CA ALA A 30 -12.66 1.22 -6.03
C ALA A 30 -13.45 0.66 -7.23
N ASP A 31 -14.53 1.35 -7.59
CA ASP A 31 -15.32 1.01 -8.78
C ASP A 31 -14.50 1.22 -10.06
N GLY A 32 -14.53 0.22 -10.94
CA GLY A 32 -13.70 0.20 -12.15
C GLY A 32 -12.24 -0.24 -11.93
N CYS A 33 -11.84 -0.61 -10.71
CA CYS A 33 -10.54 -1.23 -10.48
C CYS A 33 -10.56 -2.70 -10.93
N ASP A 34 -9.59 -3.07 -11.75
CA ASP A 34 -9.35 -4.43 -12.22
C ASP A 34 -9.07 -5.41 -11.06
N HIS A 35 -8.49 -4.90 -9.98
CA HIS A 35 -8.23 -5.66 -8.75
C HIS A 35 -9.26 -5.43 -7.65
N LYS A 36 -10.50 -5.01 -7.98
CA LYS A 36 -11.57 -4.89 -6.98
C LYS A 36 -11.80 -6.24 -6.29
N GLY A 37 -11.81 -6.23 -4.95
CA GLY A 37 -11.90 -7.43 -4.12
C GLY A 37 -10.57 -8.15 -3.85
N ILE A 38 -9.47 -7.75 -4.50
CA ILE A 38 -8.14 -8.30 -4.21
C ILE A 38 -7.60 -7.67 -2.91
N PRO A 39 -6.97 -8.46 -2.01
CA PRO A 39 -6.39 -7.93 -0.78
C PRO A 39 -5.30 -6.88 -1.02
N PHE A 40 -5.21 -5.91 -0.11
CA PHE A 40 -4.09 -4.96 -0.14
C PHE A 40 -2.76 -5.68 0.13
N GLU A 41 -1.71 -5.24 -0.55
CA GLU A 41 -0.35 -5.73 -0.34
C GLU A 41 0.41 -4.83 0.64
N LYS A 42 1.03 -5.43 1.66
CA LYS A 42 1.85 -4.68 2.64
C LYS A 42 3.14 -4.19 1.97
N ARG A 43 3.41 -2.89 2.07
CA ARG A 43 4.62 -2.21 1.60
C ARG A 43 5.13 -1.23 2.64
N MET A 44 6.39 -0.83 2.51
CA MET A 44 6.99 0.28 3.23
C MET A 44 6.96 1.53 2.35
N LYS A 45 6.60 2.67 2.92
CA LYS A 45 6.62 3.98 2.27
C LYS A 45 7.78 4.81 2.80
N CYS A 46 8.75 5.19 1.94
CA CYS A 46 9.81 6.11 2.34
C CYS A 46 9.17 7.43 2.73
N THR A 47 9.40 7.88 3.96
CA THR A 47 8.86 9.18 4.41
C THR A 47 9.57 10.36 3.75
N GLN A 48 10.77 10.14 3.21
CA GLN A 48 11.56 11.18 2.56
C GLN A 48 11.26 11.30 1.05
N CYS A 49 11.24 10.19 0.29
CA CYS A 49 11.00 10.23 -1.16
C CYS A 49 9.62 9.73 -1.61
N GLY A 50 8.81 9.16 -0.70
CA GLY A 50 7.49 8.64 -1.02
C GLY A 50 7.46 7.28 -1.75
N LYS A 51 8.63 6.69 -2.05
CA LYS A 51 8.71 5.40 -2.75
C LYS A 51 8.13 4.26 -1.92
N LEU A 52 7.43 3.37 -2.60
CA LEU A 52 6.88 2.13 -2.04
C LEU A 52 7.82 0.96 -2.35
N TYR A 53 8.16 0.17 -1.35
CA TYR A 53 9.07 -0.98 -1.48
C TYR A 53 8.64 -2.10 -0.51
N LYS A 54 9.05 -3.35 -0.73
CA LYS A 54 8.78 -4.44 0.23
C LYS A 54 9.67 -4.25 1.46
N GLU A 55 9.20 -4.70 2.61
CA GLU A 55 9.99 -4.70 3.85
C GLU A 55 11.33 -5.44 3.70
N THR A 56 11.40 -6.44 2.81
CA THR A 56 12.61 -7.19 2.48
C THR A 56 13.52 -6.50 1.45
N GLU A 57 13.10 -5.40 0.84
CA GLU A 57 13.90 -4.66 -0.14
C GLU A 57 14.69 -3.55 0.56
N GLN A 58 15.98 -3.44 0.23
CA GLN A 58 16.77 -2.30 0.66
C GLN A 58 16.35 -1.06 -0.15
N HIS A 59 15.83 -0.07 0.56
CA HIS A 59 15.54 1.24 -0.01
C HIS A 59 16.55 2.28 0.46
N ALA A 60 17.32 2.83 -0.47
CA ALA A 60 18.09 4.05 -0.24
C ALA A 60 17.29 5.23 -0.80
N CYS A 61 16.94 6.16 0.08
CA CYS A 61 16.36 7.44 -0.29
C CYS A 61 17.53 8.32 -0.79
N ALA A 62 17.56 8.62 -2.10
CA ALA A 62 18.62 9.38 -2.77
C ALA A 62 18.22 10.84 -2.97
#